data_AF-A0A2M9V9K9-F1
#
_entry.id   AF-A0A2M9V9K9-F1
#
_cell.length_a   1.000
_cell.length_b   1.000
_cell.length_c   1.000
_cell.angle_alpha   90.00
_cell.angle_beta   90.00
_cell.angle_gamma   90.00
#
_symmetry.space_group_name_H-M   'P 1'
#
loop_
_entity.id
_entity.type
_entity.pdbx_description
1 polymer ?
#
loop_
_entity_poly.entity_id
_entity_poly.type
_entity_poly.pdbx_seq_one_letter_code
_entity_poly.pdbx_strand_id
1 'polypeptide(L)'
;MIQIDNVVVSLDVLREKFVCNLDACKGECCIEGDAGAPVEPEEVEKLEEVLPVVWDELSPEARAVIDKQGVVYTDRDGDLVTSIVNGKDCVFTCYDEKGYCYCAIEKAYRGGKTDFYKPVSCHLYPIRVGNYGPYQAVNYHRWDVCKAAVLLGKKENVPVYRFLKEPLIRKFGKEWYDELEIAVKELQDRGMI
;
A
#
# COMPACT_ATOMS: atom_id res chain seq x y z
N MET A 1 -11.57 6.67 -17.44
CA MET A 1 -11.00 5.41 -16.91
C MET A 1 -10.64 4.55 -18.10
N ILE A 2 -9.74 3.59 -17.95
CA ILE A 2 -9.51 2.51 -18.93
C ILE A 2 -9.79 1.18 -18.27
N GLN A 3 -10.08 0.16 -19.07
CA GLN A 3 -10.29 -1.20 -18.57
C GLN A 3 -9.29 -2.13 -19.25
N ILE A 4 -8.66 -2.98 -18.45
CA ILE A 4 -7.75 -4.05 -18.86
C ILE A 4 -8.25 -5.30 -18.15
N ASP A 5 -8.70 -6.29 -18.91
CA ASP A 5 -9.45 -7.44 -18.42
C ASP A 5 -10.63 -7.02 -17.52
N ASN A 6 -10.61 -7.42 -16.25
CA ASN A 6 -11.60 -7.09 -15.24
C ASN A 6 -11.16 -5.91 -14.34
N VAL A 7 -10.06 -5.23 -14.65
CA VAL A 7 -9.51 -4.12 -13.85
C VAL A 7 -9.79 -2.78 -14.53
N VAL A 8 -10.52 -1.90 -13.83
CA VAL A 8 -10.85 -0.54 -14.27
C VAL A 8 -9.90 0.45 -13.60
N VAL A 9 -9.04 1.08 -14.40
CA VAL A 9 -8.01 2.03 -13.93
C VAL A 9 -8.48 3.47 -14.12
N SER A 10 -8.47 4.24 -13.03
CA SER A 10 -8.73 5.68 -13.08
C SER A 10 -7.66 6.42 -13.88
N LEU A 11 -8.05 7.45 -14.64
CA LEU A 11 -7.08 8.26 -15.41
C LEU A 11 -6.12 9.01 -14.49
N ASP A 12 -6.50 9.29 -13.25
CA ASP A 12 -5.64 9.92 -12.26
C ASP A 12 -4.41 9.06 -11.96
N VAL A 13 -4.53 7.73 -11.98
CA VAL A 13 -3.40 6.80 -11.81
C VAL A 13 -2.37 6.95 -12.94
N LEU A 14 -2.81 7.38 -14.13
CA LEU A 14 -1.97 7.55 -15.31
C LEU A 14 -1.35 8.95 -15.38
N ARG A 15 -2.11 9.97 -14.94
CA ARG A 15 -1.77 11.40 -15.08
C ARG A 15 -1.04 11.98 -13.89
N GLU A 16 -1.50 11.65 -12.68
CA GLU A 16 -0.96 12.23 -11.45
C GLU A 16 0.48 11.79 -11.25
N LYS A 17 1.23 12.65 -10.57
CA LYS A 17 2.65 12.45 -10.32
C LYS A 17 2.90 12.17 -8.85
N PHE A 18 3.72 11.16 -8.57
CA PHE A 18 3.98 10.73 -7.20
C PHE A 18 5.33 10.01 -7.09
N VAL A 19 6.10 10.38 -6.08
CA VAL A 19 7.28 9.63 -5.62
C VAL A 19 7.31 9.72 -4.10
N CYS A 20 7.27 8.59 -3.39
CA CYS A 20 7.30 8.58 -1.92
C CYS A 20 8.53 9.33 -1.39
N ASN A 21 8.34 10.17 -0.38
CA ASN A 21 9.40 10.92 0.27
C ASN A 21 9.38 10.67 1.78
N LEU A 22 9.98 9.55 2.19
CA LEU A 22 10.01 9.14 3.59
C LEU A 22 10.76 10.15 4.47
N ASP A 23 11.80 10.81 3.96
CA ASP A 23 12.53 11.85 4.70
C ASP A 23 11.65 13.05 5.04
N ALA A 24 10.66 13.35 4.20
CA ALA A 24 9.74 14.45 4.43
C ALA A 24 8.59 14.09 5.39
N CYS A 25 7.98 12.91 5.25
CA CYS A 25 6.81 12.53 6.06
C CYS A 25 7.13 11.66 7.27
N LYS A 26 8.34 11.08 7.35
CA LYS A 26 8.77 10.14 8.41
C LYS A 26 7.84 8.93 8.61
N GLY A 27 7.08 8.56 7.58
CA GLY A 27 6.16 7.41 7.61
C GLY A 27 4.73 7.76 8.05
N GLU A 28 4.33 9.03 7.97
CA GLU A 28 3.00 9.53 8.40
C GLU A 28 1.80 8.72 7.86
N CYS A 29 1.90 8.19 6.63
CA CYS A 29 0.85 7.38 6.03
C CYS A 29 0.56 6.05 6.76
N CYS A 30 1.45 5.62 7.66
CA CYS A 30 1.31 4.41 8.48
C CYS A 30 0.78 4.68 9.90
N ILE A 31 0.62 5.94 10.29
CA ILE A 31 0.27 6.36 11.66
C ILE A 31 -0.97 7.26 11.74
N GLU A 32 -1.30 8.02 10.69
CA GLU A 32 -2.46 8.93 10.71
C GLU A 32 -3.75 8.33 10.11
N GLY A 33 -3.76 7.02 9.80
CA GLY A 33 -4.94 6.34 9.29
C GLY A 33 -5.98 6.12 10.39
N ASP A 34 -7.27 6.22 10.06
CA ASP A 34 -8.39 5.93 10.97
C ASP A 34 -8.88 4.47 10.89
N ALA A 35 -8.31 3.70 9.96
CA ALA A 35 -8.49 2.27 9.81
C ALA A 35 -7.18 1.60 9.39
N GLY A 36 -7.11 0.29 9.64
CA GLY A 36 -6.02 -0.53 9.13
C GLY A 36 -5.95 -0.55 7.60
N ALA A 37 -4.83 -1.04 7.07
CA ALA A 37 -4.75 -1.29 5.64
C ALA A 37 -5.59 -2.54 5.29
N PRO A 38 -6.40 -2.52 4.22
CA PRO A 38 -7.13 -3.70 3.75
C PRO A 38 -6.19 -4.87 3.47
N VAL A 39 -6.58 -6.08 3.84
CA VAL A 39 -5.81 -7.29 3.59
C VAL A 39 -6.65 -8.31 2.85
N GLU A 40 -6.01 -9.07 1.97
CA GLU A 40 -6.69 -10.20 1.35
C GLU A 40 -6.71 -11.41 2.30
N PRO A 41 -7.71 -12.30 2.20
CA PRO A 41 -7.77 -13.50 3.04
C PRO A 41 -6.47 -14.32 3.05
N GLU A 42 -5.81 -14.43 1.89
CA GLU A 42 -4.55 -15.14 1.73
C GLU A 42 -3.35 -14.41 2.35
N GLU A 43 -3.47 -13.12 2.65
CA GLU A 43 -2.44 -12.35 3.36
C GLU A 43 -2.56 -12.51 4.88
N VAL A 44 -3.72 -12.91 5.41
CA VAL A 44 -3.93 -13.11 6.86
C VAL A 44 -3.01 -14.22 7.38
N GLU A 45 -3.02 -15.37 6.72
CA GLU A 45 -2.18 -16.51 7.09
C GLU A 45 -0.69 -16.11 7.07
N LYS A 46 -0.26 -15.36 6.05
CA LYS A 46 1.13 -14.86 5.97
C LYS A 46 1.48 -13.86 7.07
N LEU A 47 0.52 -13.03 7.49
CA LEU A 47 0.69 -12.10 8.60
C LEU A 47 0.85 -12.85 9.93
N GLU A 48 0.14 -13.96 10.12
CA GLU A 48 0.28 -14.82 11.29
C GLU A 48 1.61 -15.59 11.28
N GLU A 49 2.00 -16.13 10.12
CA GLU A 49 3.27 -16.85 9.94
C GLU A 49 4.50 -15.96 10.18
N VAL A 50 4.46 -14.70 9.75
CA VAL A 50 5.59 -13.76 9.93
C VAL A 50 5.64 -13.17 11.34
N LEU A 51 4.54 -13.23 12.10
CA LEU A 51 4.43 -12.59 13.41
C LEU A 51 5.58 -12.95 14.38
N PRO A 52 5.98 -14.24 14.56
CA PRO A 52 7.10 -14.58 15.43
C PRO A 52 8.44 -14.00 14.99
N VAL A 53 8.63 -13.75 13.69
CA VAL A 53 9.88 -13.18 13.13
C VAL A 53 10.03 -11.71 13.47
N VAL A 54 8.90 -10.98 13.55
CA VAL A 54 8.87 -9.54 13.78
C VAL A 54 8.48 -9.15 15.20
N TRP A 55 8.08 -10.12 16.05
CA TRP A 55 7.51 -9.89 17.37
C TRP A 55 8.32 -8.92 18.23
N ASP A 56 9.64 -9.11 18.27
CA ASP A 56 10.53 -8.31 19.13
C ASP A 56 10.71 -6.86 18.65
N GLU A 57 10.36 -6.56 17.40
CA GLU A 57 10.40 -5.21 16.84
C GLU A 57 9.09 -4.43 17.12
N LEU A 58 8.03 -5.11 17.56
CA LEU A 58 6.72 -4.49 17.81
C LEU A 58 6.67 -3.83 19.20
N SER A 59 5.92 -2.74 19.32
CA SER A 59 5.72 -2.06 20.62
C SER A 59 4.92 -2.93 21.59
N PRO A 60 5.04 -2.74 22.92
CA PRO A 60 4.22 -3.45 23.90
C PRO A 60 2.71 -3.27 23.67
N GLU A 61 2.28 -2.09 23.24
CA GLU A 61 0.89 -1.79 22.92
C GLU A 61 0.41 -2.56 21.69
N ALA A 62 1.24 -2.64 20.64
CA ALA A 62 0.94 -3.43 19.45
C ALA A 62 0.82 -4.92 19.80
N ARG A 63 1.74 -5.46 20.60
CA ARG A 63 1.68 -6.85 21.08
C ARG A 63 0.40 -7.11 21.87
N ALA A 64 0.03 -6.21 22.78
CA ALA A 64 -1.20 -6.32 23.56
C ALA A 64 -2.48 -6.28 22.69
N VAL A 65 -2.49 -5.48 21.62
CA VAL A 65 -3.60 -5.49 20.64
C VAL A 65 -3.63 -6.82 19.89
N ILE A 66 -2.49 -7.31 19.40
CA ILE A 66 -2.39 -8.58 18.67
C ILE A 66 -2.84 -9.75 19.56
N ASP A 67 -2.41 -9.82 20.81
CA ASP A 67 -2.82 -10.89 21.74
C ASP A 67 -4.35 -10.91 21.99
N LYS A 68 -5.00 -9.75 21.91
CA LYS A 68 -6.43 -9.61 22.19
C LYS A 68 -7.31 -9.76 20.94
N GLN A 69 -6.88 -9.21 19.82
CA GLN A 69 -7.70 -9.05 18.60
C GLN A 69 -7.17 -9.86 17.42
N GLY A 70 -5.89 -10.25 17.44
CA GLY A 70 -5.17 -10.81 16.30
C GLY A 70 -4.53 -9.72 15.43
N VAL A 71 -3.86 -10.16 14.36
CA VAL A 71 -3.13 -9.30 13.42
C VAL A 71 -4.06 -8.46 12.53
N VAL A 72 -5.34 -8.82 12.46
CA VAL A 72 -6.38 -8.20 11.62
C VAL A 72 -7.69 -8.06 12.39
N TYR A 73 -8.58 -7.18 11.92
CA TYR A 73 -9.96 -7.06 12.38
C TYR A 73 -10.88 -6.68 11.21
N THR A 74 -12.19 -6.90 11.40
CA THR A 74 -13.21 -6.40 10.46
C THR A 74 -13.59 -4.98 10.83
N ASP A 75 -13.45 -4.04 9.90
CA ASP A 75 -13.79 -2.64 10.13
C ASP A 75 -15.31 -2.35 10.01
N ARG A 76 -15.68 -1.07 10.00
CA ARG A 76 -17.09 -0.62 9.96
C ARG A 76 -17.75 -0.85 8.60
N ASP A 77 -16.96 -0.94 7.55
CA ASP A 77 -17.41 -1.17 6.18
C ASP A 77 -17.48 -2.67 5.86
N GLY A 78 -17.01 -3.52 6.79
CA GLY A 78 -17.01 -4.97 6.66
C GLY A 78 -15.74 -5.52 6.01
N ASP A 79 -14.74 -4.66 5.78
CA ASP A 79 -13.47 -5.05 5.19
C ASP A 79 -12.53 -5.64 6.25
N LEU A 80 -11.76 -6.64 5.85
CA LEU A 80 -10.70 -7.18 6.69
C LEU A 80 -9.47 -6.28 6.56
N VAL A 81 -9.03 -5.71 7.68
CA VAL A 81 -7.94 -4.74 7.73
C VAL A 81 -6.93 -5.11 8.81
N THR A 82 -5.69 -4.64 8.70
CA THR A 82 -4.67 -4.83 9.77
C THR A 82 -5.13 -4.23 11.09
N SER A 83 -4.87 -4.89 12.22
CA SER A 83 -5.11 -4.32 13.54
C SER A 83 -4.35 -3.00 13.74
N ILE A 84 -4.96 -2.10 14.53
CA ILE A 84 -4.40 -0.77 14.83
C ILE A 84 -4.38 -0.51 16.34
N VAL A 85 -3.36 0.22 16.79
CA VAL A 85 -3.18 0.68 18.16
C VAL A 85 -3.86 2.03 18.33
N ASN A 86 -4.70 2.18 19.35
CA ASN A 86 -5.38 3.44 19.69
C ASN A 86 -6.18 4.08 18.53
N GLY A 87 -6.66 3.27 17.59
CA GLY A 87 -7.41 3.77 16.43
C GLY A 87 -6.56 4.51 15.40
N LYS A 88 -5.24 4.30 15.40
CA LYS A 88 -4.28 4.99 14.54
C LYS A 88 -3.24 4.04 13.94
N ASP A 89 -2.17 3.77 14.69
CA ASP A 89 -0.97 3.10 14.18
C ASP A 89 -1.24 1.64 13.82
N CYS A 90 -0.78 1.19 12.66
CA CYS A 90 -0.78 -0.25 12.36
C CYS A 90 0.05 -1.02 13.40
N VAL A 91 -0.41 -2.20 13.84
CA VAL A 91 0.31 -3.04 14.83
C VAL A 91 1.69 -3.51 14.36
N PHE A 92 1.98 -3.43 13.05
CA PHE A 92 3.29 -3.77 12.48
C PHE A 92 4.22 -2.57 12.30
N THR A 93 3.87 -1.41 12.85
CA THR A 93 4.77 -0.25 12.86
C THR A 93 5.97 -0.51 13.77
N CYS A 94 7.13 -0.02 13.36
CA CYS A 94 8.36 0.03 14.14
C CYS A 94 9.09 1.33 13.82
N TYR A 95 9.97 1.77 14.73
CA TYR A 95 10.62 3.08 14.62
C TYR A 95 12.13 2.95 14.69
N ASP A 96 12.84 3.80 13.95
CA ASP A 96 14.28 3.96 14.11
C ASP A 96 14.63 5.00 15.19
N GLU A 97 15.93 5.16 15.45
CA GLU A 97 16.46 6.12 16.43
C GLU A 97 16.14 7.58 16.11
N LYS A 98 15.80 7.90 14.86
CA LYS A 98 15.43 9.24 14.38
C LYS A 98 13.91 9.47 14.40
N GLY A 99 13.13 8.47 14.80
CA GLY A 99 11.67 8.50 14.85
C GLY A 99 10.99 8.28 13.50
N TYR A 100 11.66 7.68 12.53
CA TYR A 100 11.05 7.30 11.26
C TYR A 100 10.21 6.04 11.46
N CYS A 101 8.95 6.08 11.03
CA CYS A 101 8.06 4.94 11.05
C CYS A 101 8.31 4.03 9.84
N TYR A 102 8.49 2.74 10.11
CA TYR A 102 8.69 1.66 9.15
C TYR A 102 7.70 0.52 9.43
N CYS A 103 7.52 -0.36 8.45
CA CYS A 103 6.85 -1.64 8.66
C CYS A 103 7.86 -2.71 9.10
N ALA A 104 7.64 -3.35 10.24
CA ALA A 104 8.50 -4.41 10.76
C ALA A 104 8.61 -5.60 9.81
N ILE A 105 7.52 -5.92 9.10
CA ILE A 105 7.49 -6.99 8.08
C ILE A 105 8.37 -6.61 6.89
N GLU A 106 8.22 -5.39 6.36
CA GLU A 106 9.06 -4.93 5.25
C GLU A 106 10.55 -4.91 5.63
N LYS A 107 10.86 -4.48 6.86
CA LYS A 107 12.22 -4.51 7.41
C LYS A 107 12.76 -5.94 7.50
N ALA A 108 11.96 -6.89 7.97
CA ALA A 108 12.32 -8.30 8.05
C ALA A 108 12.56 -8.91 6.67
N TYR A 109 11.70 -8.63 5.68
CA TYR A 109 11.88 -9.08 4.30
C TYR A 109 13.17 -8.56 3.69
N ARG A 110 13.42 -7.24 3.79
CA ARG A 110 14.64 -6.62 3.28
C ARG A 110 15.90 -7.15 3.97
N GLY A 111 15.77 -7.61 5.21
CA GLY A 111 16.81 -8.30 5.96
C GLY A 111 16.93 -9.80 5.68
N GLY A 112 16.12 -10.37 4.76
CA GLY A 112 16.14 -11.78 4.40
C GLY A 112 15.60 -12.73 5.48
N LYS A 113 14.83 -12.21 6.46
CA LYS A 113 14.26 -13.00 7.56
C LYS A 113 12.90 -13.64 7.22
N THR A 114 12.27 -13.19 6.15
CA THR A 114 10.99 -13.69 5.65
C THR A 114 10.91 -13.45 4.14
N ASP A 115 10.12 -14.24 3.44
CA ASP A 115 9.77 -14.08 2.02
C ASP A 115 8.47 -13.27 1.82
N PHE A 116 7.75 -12.96 2.89
CA PHE A 116 6.58 -12.10 2.85
C PHE A 116 6.98 -10.62 3.00
N TYR A 117 6.73 -9.81 1.97
CA TYR A 117 7.14 -8.41 1.94
C TYR A 117 6.35 -7.50 2.90
N LYS A 118 5.09 -7.25 2.56
CA LYS A 118 4.07 -6.54 3.36
C LYS A 118 2.71 -6.72 2.66
N PRO A 119 1.58 -6.38 3.31
CA PRO A 119 0.28 -6.37 2.65
C PRO A 119 0.30 -5.63 1.31
N VAL A 120 -0.34 -6.20 0.28
CA VAL A 120 -0.32 -5.66 -1.08
C VAL A 120 -0.93 -4.26 -1.13
N SER A 121 -1.97 -4.00 -0.32
CA SER A 121 -2.61 -2.68 -0.19
C SER A 121 -1.66 -1.61 0.37
N CYS A 122 -0.78 -1.97 1.30
CA CYS A 122 0.28 -1.10 1.82
C CYS A 122 1.33 -0.83 0.75
N HIS A 123 1.68 -1.84 -0.05
CA HIS A 123 2.68 -1.68 -1.12
C HIS A 123 2.13 -0.87 -2.30
N LEU A 124 0.83 -0.97 -2.59
CA LEU A 124 0.16 -0.22 -3.65
C LEU A 124 -0.10 1.24 -3.29
N TYR A 125 0.00 1.65 -2.02
CA TYR A 125 -0.31 3.03 -1.66
C TYR A 125 0.60 4.03 -2.42
N PRO A 126 0.05 5.05 -3.11
CA PRO A 126 -1.28 5.66 -2.94
C PRO A 126 -2.44 5.10 -3.78
N ILE A 127 -2.27 3.97 -4.47
CA ILE A 127 -3.39 3.27 -5.11
C ILE A 127 -4.23 2.52 -4.07
N ARG A 128 -5.55 2.61 -4.22
CA ARG A 128 -6.54 1.75 -3.54
C ARG A 128 -7.29 0.92 -4.58
N VAL A 129 -7.46 -0.36 -4.28
CA VAL A 129 -8.17 -1.32 -5.12
C VAL A 129 -9.50 -1.62 -4.45
N GLY A 130 -10.61 -1.28 -5.11
CA GLY A 130 -11.96 -1.63 -4.65
C GLY A 130 -12.54 -2.79 -5.45
N ASN A 131 -13.28 -3.67 -4.81
CA ASN A 131 -13.96 -4.79 -5.47
C ASN A 131 -15.42 -4.44 -5.79
N TYR A 132 -15.84 -4.60 -7.04
CA TYR A 132 -17.18 -4.25 -7.54
C TYR A 132 -17.76 -5.42 -8.36
N GLY A 133 -18.14 -6.49 -7.67
CA GLY A 133 -18.63 -7.71 -8.32
C GLY A 133 -17.53 -8.38 -9.14
N PRO A 134 -17.68 -8.53 -10.47
CA PRO A 134 -16.63 -9.14 -11.31
C PRO A 134 -15.45 -8.20 -11.58
N TYR A 135 -15.55 -6.91 -11.25
CA TYR A 135 -14.54 -5.90 -11.57
C TYR A 135 -13.74 -5.45 -10.35
N GLN A 136 -12.49 -5.06 -10.58
CA GLN A 136 -11.66 -4.36 -9.60
C GLN A 136 -11.40 -2.93 -10.07
N ALA A 137 -11.56 -1.93 -9.20
CA ALA A 137 -11.31 -0.53 -9.52
C ALA A 137 -10.01 -0.06 -8.89
N VAL A 138 -9.09 0.44 -9.72
CA VAL A 138 -7.78 0.97 -9.32
C VAL A 138 -7.85 2.48 -9.30
N ASN A 139 -7.87 3.05 -8.09
CA ASN A 139 -8.05 4.47 -7.86
C ASN A 139 -6.84 5.08 -7.15
N TYR A 140 -6.50 6.31 -7.52
CA TYR A 140 -5.50 7.10 -6.81
C TYR A 140 -6.15 7.77 -5.59
N HIS A 141 -5.68 7.43 -4.39
CA HIS A 141 -6.14 8.02 -3.14
C HIS A 141 -5.37 9.31 -2.85
N ARG A 142 -6.11 10.42 -2.67
CA ARG A 142 -5.55 11.73 -2.33
C ARG A 142 -5.65 11.96 -0.84
N TRP A 143 -4.51 12.06 -0.17
CA TRP A 143 -4.43 12.33 1.25
C TRP A 143 -3.32 13.34 1.54
N ASP A 144 -3.59 14.33 2.40
CA ASP A 144 -2.72 15.48 2.62
C ASP A 144 -1.33 15.11 3.18
N VAL A 145 -1.24 14.01 3.93
CA VAL A 145 0.04 13.47 4.45
C VAL A 145 1.04 13.13 3.32
N CYS A 146 0.52 12.91 2.10
CA CYS A 146 1.31 12.60 0.91
C CYS A 146 1.68 13.82 0.07
N LYS A 147 1.42 15.05 0.53
CA LYS A 147 1.70 16.26 -0.25
C LYS A 147 3.17 16.38 -0.66
N ALA A 148 4.10 15.99 0.21
CA ALA A 148 5.53 15.98 -0.12
C ALA A 148 5.84 15.02 -1.28
N ALA A 149 5.21 13.84 -1.31
CA ALA A 149 5.38 12.85 -2.36
C ALA A 149 4.80 13.31 -3.71
N VAL A 150 3.68 14.04 -3.69
CA VAL A 150 3.09 14.67 -4.89
C VAL A 150 4.02 15.74 -5.46
N LEU A 151 4.59 16.61 -4.60
CA LEU A 151 5.53 17.65 -5.03
C LEU A 151 6.80 17.05 -5.64
N LEU A 152 7.36 16.01 -5.00
CA LEU A 152 8.53 15.30 -5.52
C LEU A 152 8.20 14.61 -6.85
N GLY A 153 7.06 13.92 -6.95
CA GLY A 153 6.64 13.28 -8.20
C GLY A 153 6.48 14.27 -9.34
N LYS A 154 5.92 15.46 -9.09
CA LYS A 154 5.80 16.53 -10.10
C LYS A 154 7.17 17.02 -10.55
N LYS A 155 8.10 17.21 -9.61
CA LYS A 155 9.48 17.63 -9.89
C LYS A 155 10.22 16.61 -10.76
N GLU A 156 10.11 15.33 -10.43
CA GLU A 156 10.77 14.23 -11.15
C GLU A 156 9.96 13.73 -12.37
N ASN A 157 8.77 14.30 -12.59
CA ASN A 157 7.82 13.94 -13.65
C ASN A 157 7.40 12.45 -13.69
N VAL A 158 7.41 11.76 -12.55
CA VAL A 158 7.08 10.32 -12.46
C VAL A 158 5.58 10.11 -12.22
N PRO A 159 4.86 9.45 -13.14
CA PRO A 159 3.44 9.15 -12.93
C PRO A 159 3.22 8.01 -11.93
N VAL A 160 2.07 8.01 -11.25
CA VAL A 160 1.74 7.05 -10.18
C VAL A 160 1.93 5.60 -10.61
N TYR A 161 1.38 5.20 -11.75
CA TYR A 161 1.49 3.80 -12.22
C TYR A 161 2.94 3.34 -12.44
N ARG A 162 3.85 4.25 -12.83
CA ARG A 162 5.29 3.92 -13.00
C ARG A 162 6.01 3.84 -11.66
N PHE A 163 5.72 4.75 -10.73
CA PHE A 163 6.25 4.66 -9.37
C PHE A 163 5.84 3.33 -8.71
N LEU A 164 4.60 2.90 -8.95
CA LEU A 164 4.02 1.67 -8.42
C LEU A 164 4.18 0.45 -9.33
N LYS A 165 5.16 0.44 -10.24
CA LYS A 165 5.38 -0.67 -11.18
C LYS A 165 5.48 -2.03 -10.46
N GLU A 166 6.35 -2.12 -9.46
CA GLU A 166 6.56 -3.36 -8.71
C GLU A 166 5.30 -3.85 -7.97
N PRO A 167 4.62 -3.03 -7.15
CA PRO A 167 3.39 -3.48 -6.50
C PRO A 167 2.23 -3.76 -7.46
N LEU A 168 2.12 -3.04 -8.59
CA LEU A 168 1.11 -3.34 -9.61
C LEU A 168 1.38 -4.69 -10.28
N ILE A 169 2.63 -5.00 -10.62
CA ILE A 169 3.01 -6.31 -11.14
C ILE A 169 2.76 -7.41 -10.10
N ARG A 170 3.08 -7.16 -8.82
CA ARG A 170 2.80 -8.11 -7.73
C ARG A 170 1.30 -8.40 -7.62
N LYS A 171 0.44 -7.39 -7.83
CA LYS A 171 -1.01 -7.51 -7.66
C LYS A 171 -1.71 -8.12 -8.87
N PHE A 172 -1.40 -7.64 -10.08
CA PHE A 172 -2.16 -7.96 -11.30
C PHE A 172 -1.36 -8.79 -12.30
N GLY A 173 -0.09 -9.04 -12.03
CA GLY A 173 0.80 -9.77 -12.93
C GLY A 173 1.54 -8.87 -13.93
N LYS A 174 2.61 -9.43 -14.51
CA LYS A 174 3.47 -8.70 -15.45
C LYS A 174 2.74 -8.40 -16.76
N GLU A 175 1.98 -9.36 -17.28
CA GLU A 175 1.26 -9.23 -18.55
C GLU A 175 0.26 -8.07 -18.48
N TRP A 176 -0.53 -7.99 -17.40
CA TRP A 176 -1.44 -6.88 -17.15
C TRP A 176 -0.74 -5.52 -17.09
N TYR A 177 0.43 -5.43 -16.42
CA TYR A 177 1.19 -4.19 -16.35
C TYR A 177 1.76 -3.78 -17.73
N ASP A 178 2.19 -4.74 -18.54
CA ASP A 178 2.67 -4.46 -19.89
C ASP A 178 1.53 -3.94 -20.79
N GLU A 179 0.31 -4.50 -20.67
CA GLU A 179 -0.88 -3.99 -21.34
C GLU A 179 -1.25 -2.58 -20.87
N LEU A 180 -1.08 -2.27 -19.59
CA LEU A 180 -1.26 -0.93 -19.04
C LEU A 180 -0.32 0.08 -19.69
N GLU A 181 0.98 -0.23 -19.83
CA GLU A 181 1.94 0.65 -20.50
C GLU A 181 1.59 0.86 -21.98
N ILE A 182 1.09 -0.17 -22.68
CA ILE A 182 0.62 -0.06 -24.06
C ILE A 182 -0.58 0.89 -24.14
N ALA A 183 -1.60 0.68 -23.30
CA ALA A 183 -2.79 1.52 -23.25
C ALA A 183 -2.45 2.99 -22.92
N VAL A 184 -1.54 3.21 -21.96
CA VAL A 184 -1.05 4.55 -21.62
C VAL A 184 -0.36 5.22 -22.81
N LYS A 185 0.49 4.49 -23.53
CA LYS A 185 1.15 5.02 -24.73
C LYS A 185 0.15 5.43 -25.81
N GLU A 186 -0.86 4.59 -26.08
CA GLU A 186 -1.89 4.93 -27.06
C GLU A 186 -2.69 6.18 -26.66
N LEU A 187 -3.02 6.33 -25.37
CA LEU A 187 -3.70 7.52 -24.87
C LEU A 187 -2.84 8.78 -25.02
N GLN A 188 -1.52 8.68 -24.79
CA GLN A 188 -0.58 9.78 -24.98
C GLN A 188 -0.47 10.18 -26.46
N ASP A 189 -0.31 9.20 -27.35
CA ASP A 189 -0.21 9.42 -28.80
C ASP A 189 -1.48 10.09 -29.36
N ARG A 190 -2.63 9.86 -28.73
CA ARG A 190 -3.93 10.48 -29.06
C ARG A 190 -4.19 11.80 -28.32
N GLY A 191 -3.28 12.27 -27.47
CA GLY A 191 -3.44 13.49 -26.68
C GLY A 191 -4.57 13.42 -25.65
N MET A 192 -4.92 12.22 -25.20
CA MET A 192 -6.00 12.00 -24.23
C MET A 192 -5.54 12.09 -22.77
N ILE A 193 -4.24 11.96 -22.51
CA ILE A 193 -3.61 12.12 -21.19
C ILE A 193 -2.24 12.81 -21.29
#